data_AF-A0A2A5LZR4-F1
#
_entry.id   AF-A0A2A5LZR4-F1
#
_cell.length_a   1.000
_cell.length_b   1.000
_cell.length_c   1.000
_cell.angle_alpha   90.00
_cell.angle_beta   90.00
_cell.angle_gamma   90.00
#
_symmetry.space_group_name_H-M   'P 1'
#
loop_
_entity.id
_entity.type
_entity.pdbx_description
1 polymer ?
#
loop_
_entity_poly.entity_id
_entity_poly.type
_entity_poly.pdbx_seq_one_letter_code
_entity_poly.pdbx_strand_id
1 'polypeptide(L)' 'MRKLTMIMPLLLAMVLSATAGCSSVKPWVKPYERDRLADPIMSLSRHGKADSYMHHVYQARESARGAEGGSGGGCGCN' A
#
# COMPACT_ATOMS: atom_id res chain seq x y z
N MET A 1 -6.07 20.41 41.05
CA MET A 1 -5.49 19.08 41.39
C MET A 1 -6.39 17.92 40.97
N ARG A 2 -7.60 17.74 41.54
CA ARG A 2 -8.51 16.60 41.23
C ARG A 2 -9.00 16.48 39.78
N LYS A 3 -9.14 17.60 39.03
CA LYS A 3 -9.50 17.54 37.61
C LYS A 3 -8.34 17.02 36.74
N LEU A 4 -7.11 17.41 37.06
CA LEU A 4 -5.90 16.99 36.33
C LEU A 4 -5.65 15.48 36.47
N THR A 5 -5.92 14.91 37.65
CA THR A 5 -5.82 13.46 37.90
C THR A 5 -6.86 12.63 37.14
N MET A 6 -8.01 13.22 36.78
CA MET A 6 -9.07 12.54 36.01
C MET A 6 -8.80 12.56 34.49
N ILE A 7 -8.11 13.59 33.99
CA ILE A 7 -7.84 13.78 32.55
C ILE A 7 -6.59 12.99 32.10
N MET A 8 -5.65 12.76 33.03
CA MET A 8 -4.41 12.01 32.80
C MET A 8 -4.59 10.58 32.23
N PRO A 9 -5.52 9.74 32.71
CA PRO A 9 -5.74 8.41 32.12
C PRO A 9 -6.34 8.47 30.72
N LEU A 10 -7.16 9.48 30.41
CA LEU A 10 -7.77 9.66 29.09
C LEU A 10 -6.72 10.03 28.04
N LEU A 11 -5.81 10.95 28.39
CA LEU A 11 -4.68 11.33 27.54
C LEU A 11 -3.73 10.16 27.30
N LEU A 12 -3.46 9.36 28.34
CA LEU A 12 -2.62 8.18 28.22
C LEU A 12 -3.25 7.14 27.27
N ALA A 13 -4.54 6.84 27.43
CA ALA A 13 -5.27 5.92 26.54
C ALA A 13 -5.24 6.38 25.07
N MET A 14 -5.41 7.69 24.82
CA MET A 14 -5.36 8.26 23.48
C MET A 14 -3.98 8.09 22.83
N VAL A 15 -2.90 8.33 23.58
CA VAL A 15 -1.52 8.14 23.11
C VAL A 15 -1.21 6.66 22.81
N LEU A 16 -1.67 5.73 23.65
CA LEU A 16 -1.48 4.29 23.39
C LEU A 16 -2.24 3.81 22.14
N SER A 17 -3.45 4.32 21.88
CA SER A 17 -4.20 3.96 20.68
C SER A 17 -3.56 4.49 19.38
N ALA A 18 -2.91 5.65 19.44
CA ALA A 18 -2.26 6.26 18.28
C ALA A 18 -0.99 5.50 17.83
N THR A 19 -0.33 4.76 18.72
CA THR A 19 0.90 4.02 18.42
C THR A 19 0.68 2.52 18.13
N ALA A 20 -0.55 2.03 18.30
CA ALA A 20 -0.91 0.62 18.07
C ALA A 20 -0.67 0.13 16.62
N GLY A 21 -0.60 1.05 15.65
CA GLY A 21 -0.28 0.73 14.26
C GLY A 21 1.20 0.44 13.97
N CYS A 22 2.12 0.75 14.89
CA CYS A 22 3.57 0.55 14.69
C CYS A 22 4.03 -0.86 15.11
N SER A 23 3.17 -1.87 14.94
CA SER A 23 3.53 -3.26 15.20
C SER A 23 3.78 -3.99 13.87
N SER A 24 4.85 -4.79 13.83
CA SER A 24 5.10 -5.70 12.72
C SER A 24 3.99 -6.75 12.72
N VAL A 25 3.05 -6.65 11.77
CA VAL A 25 1.97 -7.63 11.59
C VAL A 25 2.60 -8.98 11.29
N LYS A 26 2.48 -9.92 12.24
CA LYS A 26 2.95 -11.30 12.10
C LYS A 26 1.76 -12.25 12.20
N PRO A 27 1.61 -13.21 11.27
CA PRO A 27 2.50 -13.48 10.14
C PRO A 27 2.29 -12.50 8.98
N TRP A 28 3.38 -12.04 8.36
CA TRP A 28 3.31 -11.29 7.09
C TRP A 28 2.75 -12.20 6.00
N VAL A 29 2.00 -11.62 5.05
CA VAL A 29 1.59 -12.34 3.84
C VAL A 29 2.85 -12.75 3.11
N LYS A 30 3.00 -14.04 2.83
CA LYS A 30 4.20 -14.54 2.17
C LYS A 30 4.22 -14.04 0.73
N PRO A 31 5.40 -13.82 0.11
CA PRO A 31 5.46 -13.25 -1.24
C PRO A 31 4.59 -13.98 -2.29
N TYR A 32 4.51 -15.31 -2.19
CA TYR A 32 3.72 -16.18 -3.07
C TYR A 32 2.21 -16.23 -2.74
N GLU A 33 1.79 -15.68 -1.60
CA GLU A 33 0.38 -15.54 -1.25
C GLU A 33 -0.19 -14.19 -1.72
N ARG A 34 0.68 -13.25 -2.14
CA ARG A 34 0.26 -11.93 -2.66
C ARG A 34 -0.52 -12.05 -3.97
N ASP A 35 -0.29 -13.09 -4.75
CA ASP A 35 -1.08 -13.37 -5.96
C ASP A 35 -2.56 -13.59 -5.64
N ARG A 36 -2.89 -14.09 -4.44
CA ARG A 36 -4.28 -14.29 -3.99
C ARG A 36 -4.96 -12.98 -3.60
N LEU A 37 -4.18 -11.93 -3.33
CA LEU A 37 -4.69 -10.59 -3.06
C LEU A 37 -4.94 -9.83 -4.36
N ALA A 38 -4.23 -10.13 -5.44
CA ALA A 38 -4.37 -9.48 -6.74
C ALA A 38 -5.41 -10.20 -7.63
N ASP A 39 -6.69 -9.89 -7.43
CA ASP A 39 -7.78 -10.34 -8.31
C ASP A 39 -7.58 -9.78 -9.74
N PRO A 40 -7.70 -10.60 -10.81
CA PRO A 40 -7.64 -10.17 -12.20
C PRO A 40 -8.52 -8.96 -12.55
N ILE A 41 -9.66 -8.75 -11.86
CA ILE A 41 -10.53 -7.58 -12.07
C ILE A 41 -9.86 -6.27 -11.66
N MET A 42 -8.88 -6.31 -10.75
CA MET A 42 -8.15 -5.14 -10.28
C MET A 42 -6.98 -4.75 -11.20
N SER A 43 -6.77 -5.48 -12.30
CA SER A 43 -5.80 -5.10 -13.32
C SER A 43 -6.19 -3.76 -13.95
N LEU A 44 -5.27 -2.78 -13.90
CA LEU A 44 -5.46 -1.47 -14.52
C LEU A 44 -5.64 -1.58 -16.05
N SER A 45 -5.00 -2.59 -16.65
CA SER A 45 -5.07 -2.84 -18.08
C SER A 45 -5.85 -4.11 -18.37
N ARG A 46 -6.81 -3.98 -19.29
CA ARG A 46 -7.53 -5.12 -19.88
C ARG A 46 -6.69 -5.87 -20.92
N HIS A 47 -5.68 -5.21 -21.47
CA HIS A 47 -4.86 -5.70 -22.58
C HIS A 47 -3.36 -5.49 -22.30
N GLY A 48 -2.79 -6.26 -21.37
CA GLY A 48 -1.43 -6.04 -20.88
C GLY A 48 -0.33 -5.95 -21.96
N LYS A 49 -0.46 -6.63 -23.10
CA LYS A 49 0.52 -6.50 -24.20
C LYS A 49 0.48 -5.13 -24.87
N ALA A 50 -0.71 -4.59 -25.16
CA ALA A 50 -0.85 -3.27 -25.76
C ALA A 50 -0.39 -2.17 -24.79
N ASP A 51 -0.68 -2.33 -23.50
CA ASP A 51 -0.25 -1.42 -22.44
C ASP A 51 1.27 -1.35 -22.35
N SER A 52 1.95 -2.51 -22.35
CA SER A 52 3.42 -2.56 -22.29
C SER A 52 4.09 -1.84 -23.47
N TYR A 53 3.47 -1.88 -24.66
CA TYR A 53 3.95 -1.13 -25.82
C TYR A 53 3.79 0.37 -25.63
N MET A 54 2.61 0.83 -25.20
CA MET A 54 2.34 2.26 -24.95
C MET A 54 3.22 2.81 -23.84
N HIS A 55 3.43 2.03 -22.78
CA HIS A 55 4.34 2.34 -21.68
C HIS A 55 5.77 2.57 -22.18
N HIS A 56 6.31 1.70 -23.04
CA HIS A 56 7.62 1.92 -23.66
C HIS A 56 7.68 3.23 -24.48
N VAL A 57 6.59 3.59 -25.16
CA VAL A 57 6.49 4.86 -25.89
C VAL A 57 6.53 6.06 -24.94
N TYR A 58 5.80 6.04 -23.83
CA TYR A 58 5.81 7.11 -22.83
C TYR A 58 7.18 7.25 -22.17
N GLN A 59 7.80 6.13 -21.78
CA GLN A 59 9.17 6.14 -21.27
C GLN A 59 10.18 6.82 -22.21
N ALA A 60 10.06 6.55 -23.52
CA ALA A 60 10.96 7.12 -24.51
C ALA A 60 10.67 8.59 -24.80
N ARG A 61 9.40 9.00 -24.86
CA ARG A 61 9.00 10.36 -25.24
C ARG A 61 9.00 11.35 -24.09
N GLU A 62 8.69 10.87 -22.89
CA GLU A 62 8.47 11.72 -21.72
C GLU A 62 9.61 11.62 -20.71
N SER A 63 10.66 10.86 -21.03
CA SER A 63 11.75 10.54 -20.09
C SER A 63 11.24 9.93 -18.78
N ALA A 64 10.09 9.24 -18.81
CA ALA A 64 9.39 8.70 -17.65
C ALA A 64 9.89 7.31 -17.20
N ARG A 65 11.11 6.91 -17.58
CA ARG A 65 11.66 5.60 -17.21
C ARG A 65 11.72 5.45 -15.68
N GLY A 66 10.98 4.47 -15.16
CA GLY A 66 10.89 4.18 -13.72
C GLY A 66 9.90 5.04 -12.93
N ALA A 67 9.16 5.95 -13.59
CA ALA A 67 8.08 6.73 -12.97
C ALA A 67 6.77 5.93 -12.87
N GLU A 68 6.70 4.83 -13.59
CA GLU A 68 5.54 3.96 -13.71
C GLU A 68 5.74 2.86 -12.68
N GLY A 69 4.80 2.73 -11.73
CA GLY A 69 4.97 1.92 -10.51
C GLY A 69 5.27 0.43 -10.75
N GLY A 70 5.11 -0.40 -9.71
CA GLY A 70 5.32 -1.84 -9.84
C GLY A 70 4.44 -2.46 -10.94
N SER A 71 4.96 -3.45 -11.68
CA SER A 71 4.19 -4.15 -12.71
C SER A 71 2.98 -4.90 -12.11
N GLY A 72 1.76 -4.43 -12.38
CA GLY A 72 0.52 -5.10 -11.98
C GLY A 72 -0.52 -4.15 -11.39
N GLY A 73 -1.78 -4.55 -11.43
CA GLY A 73 -2.88 -3.85 -10.75
C GLY A 73 -3.35 -4.61 -9.51
N GLY A 74 -4.01 -3.90 -8.60
CA GLY A 74 -4.53 -4.43 -7.33
C GLY A 74 -3.79 -3.92 -6.09
N CYS A 75 -4.46 -4.02 -4.93
CA CYS A 75 -3.96 -3.57 -3.63
C CYS A 75 -2.83 -4.47 -3.06
N GLY A 76 -2.07 -5.16 -3.92
CA GLY A 76 -1.02 -6.10 -3.54
C GLY A 76 0.28 -5.72 -4.21
N CYS A 77 0.93 -4.68 -3.68
CA CYS A 77 2.22 -4.16 -4.14
C CYS A 77 3.17 -5.28 -4.56
N ASN A 78 3.67 -5.18 -5.79
CA ASN A 78 4.72 -6.01 -6.38
C ASN A 78 5.93 -6.17 -5.43
#